data_AF-A0A942RKR1-F1
#
_entry.id   AF-A0A942RKR1-F1
#
_cell.length_a   1.000
_cell.length_b   1.000
_cell.length_c   1.000
_cell.angle_alpha   90.00
_cell.angle_beta   90.00
_cell.angle_gamma   90.00
#
_symmetry.space_group_name_H-M   'P 1'
#
loop_
_entity.id
_entity.type
_entity.pdbx_description
1 polymer ?
#
loop_
_entity_poly.entity_id
_entity_poly.type
_entity_poly.pdbx_seq_one_letter_code
_entity_poly.pdbx_strand_id
1 'polypeptide(L)'
;MATIVHQTDKRTGITYAYESVSYWDKEKKQSRAKRKLIGKVDPATGNVVPTRKRKAKEAERLKNPGPVPAECVKRSFYGATYLLDQIGEKLGIKEDLKRCFPDRYQQILSVAYYLILEDRSPLSRFPKWAVLHNSYPLKTKISNWMFNFSTIKKYWPNSPHYCMIVLKPLAKARRDAHATRND
;
A
#
# COMPACT_ATOMS: atom_id res chain seq x y z
N MET A 1 -2.72 32.37 39.53
CA MET A 1 -4.11 32.83 39.81
C MET A 1 -4.81 33.02 38.48
N ALA A 2 -6.10 32.65 38.39
CA ALA A 2 -6.88 32.83 37.16
C ALA A 2 -7.61 34.18 37.21
N THR A 3 -7.62 34.91 36.09
CA THR A 3 -8.29 36.21 35.95
C THR A 3 -9.34 36.11 34.84
N ILE A 4 -10.52 36.70 35.06
CA ILE A 4 -11.55 36.79 34.02
C ILE A 4 -11.25 37.99 33.11
N VAL A 5 -11.17 37.74 31.81
CA VAL A 5 -10.89 38.75 30.78
C VAL A 5 -12.06 38.81 29.81
N HIS A 6 -12.58 40.01 29.60
CA HIS A 6 -13.62 40.26 28.60
C HIS A 6 -12.99 40.65 27.28
N GLN A 7 -13.45 40.02 26.20
CA GLN A 7 -13.00 40.32 24.85
C GLN A 7 -14.21 40.46 23.92
N THR A 8 -14.32 41.64 23.30
CA THR A 8 -15.39 41.95 22.36
C THR A 8 -14.91 41.68 20.93
N ASP A 9 -15.67 40.89 20.19
CA ASP A 9 -15.47 40.70 18.76
C ASP A 9 -16.02 41.93 18.01
N LYS A 10 -15.13 42.70 17.37
CA LYS A 10 -15.48 43.93 16.65
C LYS A 10 -16.42 43.69 15.46
N ARG A 11 -16.42 42.49 14.88
CA ARG A 11 -17.24 42.17 13.72
C ARG A 11 -18.68 41.83 14.10
N THR A 12 -18.87 41.16 15.23
CA THR A 12 -20.20 40.68 15.68
C THR A 12 -20.77 41.51 16.82
N GLY A 13 -19.98 42.38 17.44
CA GLY A 13 -20.37 43.18 18.61
C GLY A 13 -20.55 42.35 19.88
N ILE A 14 -20.22 41.07 19.87
CA ILE A 14 -20.45 40.16 20.99
C ILE A 14 -19.25 40.16 21.93
N THR A 15 -19.52 40.38 23.22
CA THR A 15 -18.52 40.27 24.29
C THR A 15 -18.49 38.87 24.88
N TYR A 16 -17.31 38.27 24.95
CA TYR A 16 -17.08 36.96 25.55
C TYR A 16 -16.23 37.08 26.80
N ALA A 17 -16.52 36.25 27.79
CA ALA A 17 -15.73 36.12 29.01
C ALA A 17 -14.81 34.90 28.94
N TYR A 18 -13.52 35.14 29.18
CA TYR A 18 -12.48 34.12 29.18
C TYR A 18 -11.83 34.01 30.56
N GLU A 19 -11.64 32.80 31.03
CA GLU A 19 -10.75 32.50 32.15
C GLU A 19 -9.31 32.47 31.63
N SER A 20 -8.47 33.40 32.08
CA SER A 20 -7.08 33.53 31.67
C SER A 20 -6.14 33.04 32.77
N VAL A 21 -5.35 32.01 32.47
CA VAL A 21 -4.33 31.45 33.36
C VAL A 21 -2.95 31.74 32.77
N SER A 22 -2.13 32.50 33.49
CA SER A 22 -0.74 32.76 33.12
C SER A 22 0.17 31.60 33.51
N TYR A 23 1.15 31.30 32.67
CA TYR A 23 2.18 30.30 32.90
C TYR A 23 3.52 30.78 32.31
N TRP A 24 4.62 30.31 32.89
CA TRP A 24 5.96 30.58 32.38
C TRP A 24 6.33 29.56 31.30
N ASP A 25 6.65 30.02 30.09
CA ASP A 25 7.15 29.18 29.02
C ASP A 25 8.67 29.07 29.12
N LYS A 26 9.17 27.89 29.48
CA LYS A 26 10.60 27.64 29.74
C LYS A 26 11.45 27.66 28.48
N GLU A 27 10.91 27.25 27.33
CA GLU A 27 11.64 27.19 26.07
C GLU A 27 11.81 28.60 25.49
N LYS A 28 10.72 29.37 25.49
CA LYS A 28 10.72 30.73 24.95
C LYS A 28 11.09 31.80 25.98
N LYS A 29 11.38 31.39 27.23
CA LYS A 29 11.77 32.23 28.37
C LYS A 29 10.91 33.48 28.54
N GLN A 30 9.59 33.33 28.42
CA GLN A 30 8.64 34.44 28.52
C GLN A 30 7.34 34.00 29.21
N SER A 31 6.65 34.94 29.84
CA SER A 31 5.32 34.69 30.39
C SER A 31 4.28 34.60 29.27
N ARG A 32 3.41 33.59 29.34
CA ARG A 32 2.32 33.36 28.39
C ARG A 32 1.03 33.10 29.15
N ALA A 33 -0.10 33.18 28.45
CA ALA A 33 -1.42 32.93 29.03
C ALA A 33 -2.23 31.97 28.16
N LYS A 34 -2.92 31.03 28.79
CA LYS A 34 -3.96 30.20 28.18
C LYS A 34 -5.32 30.75 28.56
N ARG A 35 -6.19 30.93 27.57
CA ARG A 35 -7.57 31.42 27.75
C ARG A 35 -8.57 30.31 27.50
N LYS A 36 -9.52 30.12 28.42
CA LYS A 36 -10.64 29.19 28.30
C LYS A 36 -11.95 29.99 28.23
N LEU A 37 -12.76 29.75 27.20
CA LEU A 37 -14.05 30.44 27.06
C LEU A 37 -15.01 29.96 28.15
N ILE A 38 -15.50 30.90 28.98
CA ILE A 38 -16.55 30.63 29.97
C ILE A 38 -17.92 30.76 29.31
N GLY A 39 -18.12 31.84 28.54
CA GLY A 39 -19.41 32.11 27.92
C GLY A 39 -19.51 33.48 27.23
N LYS A 40 -20.72 33.80 26.77
CA LYS A 40 -21.10 35.10 26.24
C LYS A 40 -21.55 36.01 27.37
N VAL A 41 -21.17 37.28 27.34
CA VAL A 41 -21.63 38.30 28.30
C VAL A 41 -22.90 38.93 27.75
N ASP A 42 -23.96 38.96 28.56
CA ASP A 42 -25.18 39.67 28.20
C ASP A 42 -25.02 41.18 28.45
N PRO A 43 -25.25 42.04 27.45
CA PRO A 43 -25.00 43.48 27.56
C PRO A 43 -25.96 44.21 28.51
N ALA A 44 -27.13 43.64 28.81
CA ALA A 44 -28.12 44.24 29.70
C ALA A 44 -27.88 43.90 31.19
N THR A 45 -27.33 42.72 31.49
CA THR A 45 -27.24 42.20 32.86
C THR A 45 -25.80 42.02 33.33
N GLY A 46 -24.81 42.08 32.44
CA GLY A 46 -23.39 41.86 32.77
C GLY A 46 -23.05 40.41 33.16
N ASN A 47 -24.04 39.52 33.19
CA ASN A 47 -23.87 38.13 33.57
C ASN A 47 -23.25 37.32 32.42
N VAL A 48 -22.40 36.35 32.78
CA VAL A 48 -21.76 35.43 31.83
C VAL A 48 -22.67 34.21 31.62
N VAL A 49 -23.29 34.12 30.45
CA VAL A 49 -24.10 32.96 30.05
C VAL A 49 -23.20 31.90 29.41
N PRO A 50 -23.10 30.69 30.02
CA PRO A 50 -22.29 29.62 29.45
C PRO A 50 -22.78 29.23 28.06
N THR A 51 -21.88 29.24 27.08
CA THR A 51 -22.22 28.78 25.73
C THR A 51 -22.46 27.28 25.77
N ARG A 52 -23.65 26.84 25.33
CA ARG A 52 -24.02 25.42 25.24
C ARG A 52 -22.89 24.64 24.58
N LYS A 53 -22.30 23.67 25.31
CA LYS A 53 -21.29 22.76 24.74
C LYS A 53 -21.88 22.15 23.48
N ARG A 54 -21.19 22.32 22.35
CA ARG A 54 -21.53 21.64 21.10
C ARG A 54 -21.57 20.15 21.44
N LYS A 55 -22.76 19.53 21.47
CA LYS A 55 -22.87 18.09 21.62
C LYS A 55 -21.94 17.49 20.57
N ALA A 56 -20.94 16.73 21.01
CA ALA A 56 -20.05 16.04 20.10
C ALA A 56 -20.97 15.20 19.19
N LYS A 57 -20.98 15.50 17.89
CA LYS A 57 -21.73 14.74 16.88
C LYS A 57 -21.36 13.25 16.89
N GLU A 58 -20.31 12.89 17.61
CA GLU A 58 -19.86 11.54 17.91
C GLU A 58 -20.92 10.68 18.63
N ALA A 59 -21.67 11.25 19.58
CA ALA A 59 -22.69 10.50 20.33
C ALA A 59 -23.96 10.18 19.51
N GLU A 60 -24.23 10.95 18.44
CA GLU A 60 -25.31 10.65 17.49
C GLU A 60 -24.87 9.64 16.42
N ARG A 61 -23.59 9.64 16.03
CA ARG A 61 -23.04 8.67 15.07
C ARG A 61 -23.07 7.22 15.59
N LEU A 62 -23.06 7.02 16.91
CA LEU A 62 -23.08 5.71 17.54
C LEU A 62 -24.49 5.06 17.57
N LYS A 63 -25.55 5.79 17.23
CA LYS A 63 -26.94 5.28 17.35
C LYS A 63 -27.45 4.52 16.12
N ASN A 64 -26.80 4.70 14.98
CA ASN A 64 -27.12 3.98 13.75
C ASN A 64 -25.89 3.17 13.37
N PRO A 65 -25.74 1.90 13.82
CA PRO A 65 -24.74 1.03 13.24
C PRO A 65 -25.13 0.84 11.77
N GLY A 66 -24.47 1.58 10.87
CA GLY A 66 -24.48 1.24 9.46
C GLY A 66 -23.92 -0.17 9.25
N PRO A 67 -24.01 -0.75 8.04
CA PRO A 67 -23.36 -2.01 7.74
C PRO A 67 -21.91 -1.95 8.21
N VAL A 68 -21.48 -2.96 8.98
CA VAL A 68 -20.12 -3.03 9.53
C VAL A 68 -19.15 -2.66 8.41
N PRO A 69 -18.30 -1.62 8.57
CA PRO A 69 -17.34 -1.25 7.55
C PRO A 69 -16.51 -2.50 7.23
N ALA A 70 -16.55 -2.96 5.97
CA ALA A 70 -15.67 -4.03 5.55
C ALA A 70 -14.24 -3.53 5.71
N GLU A 71 -13.56 -3.97 6.78
CA GLU A 71 -12.23 -3.47 7.18
C GLU A 71 -11.17 -3.76 6.10
N CYS A 72 -11.46 -4.66 5.15
CA CYS A 72 -10.56 -5.04 4.07
C CYS A 72 -11.34 -5.67 2.91
N VAL A 73 -11.41 -5.00 1.76
CA VAL A 73 -11.85 -5.60 0.48
C VAL A 73 -10.61 -5.89 -0.35
N LYS A 74 -10.28 -7.18 -0.55
CA LYS A 74 -9.16 -7.62 -1.41
C LYS A 74 -9.69 -8.09 -2.76
N ARG A 75 -9.29 -7.43 -3.84
CA ARG A 75 -9.54 -7.89 -5.21
C ARG A 75 -8.42 -8.82 -5.64
N SER A 76 -8.77 -10.00 -6.15
CA SER A 76 -7.83 -10.96 -6.73
C SER A 76 -8.31 -11.43 -8.11
N PHE A 77 -7.37 -11.73 -9.00
CA PHE A 77 -7.63 -12.17 -10.38
C PHE A 77 -7.40 -13.67 -10.51
N TYR A 78 -8.46 -14.41 -10.87
CA TYR A 78 -8.43 -15.87 -11.00
C TYR A 78 -8.61 -16.41 -12.41
N GLY A 79 -9.27 -15.67 -13.31
CA GLY A 79 -9.70 -16.22 -14.60
C GLY A 79 -8.54 -16.78 -15.44
N ALA A 80 -7.50 -15.97 -15.65
CA ALA A 80 -6.35 -16.37 -16.44
C ALA A 80 -5.50 -17.45 -15.76
N THR A 81 -5.26 -17.34 -14.46
CA THR A 81 -4.47 -18.32 -13.70
C THR A 81 -5.16 -19.67 -13.62
N TYR A 82 -6.48 -19.70 -13.45
CA TYR A 82 -7.26 -20.94 -13.44
C TYR A 82 -7.26 -21.63 -14.80
N LEU A 83 -7.43 -20.86 -15.89
CA LEU A 83 -7.34 -21.39 -17.25
C LEU A 83 -5.98 -22.05 -17.51
N LEU A 84 -4.89 -21.37 -17.15
CA LEU A 84 -3.53 -21.90 -17.34
C LEU A 84 -3.27 -23.14 -16.47
N ASP A 85 -3.82 -23.19 -15.25
CA ASP A 85 -3.70 -24.35 -14.37
C ASP A 85 -4.42 -25.58 -14.96
N GLN A 86 -5.63 -25.40 -15.50
CA GLN A 86 -6.38 -26.46 -16.17
C GLN A 86 -5.69 -26.96 -17.45
N ILE A 87 -5.07 -26.07 -18.22
CA ILE A 87 -4.25 -26.46 -19.38
C ILE A 87 -3.02 -27.26 -18.91
N GLY A 88 -2.35 -26.79 -17.85
CA GLY A 88 -1.18 -27.46 -17.28
C GLY A 88 -1.48 -28.87 -16.77
N GLU A 89 -2.62 -29.07 -16.12
CA GLU A 89 -3.10 -30.37 -15.64
C GLU A 89 -3.47 -31.30 -16.81
N LYS A 90 -4.21 -30.80 -17.81
CA LYS A 90 -4.58 -31.62 -18.98
C LYS A 90 -3.37 -32.08 -19.79
N LEU A 91 -2.32 -31.27 -19.86
CA LEU A 91 -1.08 -31.60 -20.57
C LEU A 91 -0.10 -32.41 -19.73
N GLY A 92 -0.36 -32.62 -18.43
CA GLY A 92 0.56 -33.31 -17.51
C GLY A 92 1.80 -32.50 -17.12
N ILE A 93 1.87 -31.22 -17.51
CA ILE A 93 3.04 -30.35 -17.28
C ILE A 93 3.26 -30.12 -15.78
N LYS A 94 2.17 -30.02 -15.02
CA LYS A 94 2.22 -29.78 -13.56
C LYS A 94 2.80 -30.98 -12.83
N GLU A 95 2.42 -32.19 -13.23
CA GLU A 95 2.91 -33.47 -12.70
C GLU A 95 4.38 -33.68 -13.04
N ASP A 96 4.77 -33.44 -14.28
CA ASP A 96 6.16 -33.55 -14.73
C ASP A 96 7.06 -32.55 -14.01
N LEU A 97 6.62 -31.29 -13.90
CA LEU A 97 7.34 -30.28 -13.12
C LEU A 97 7.48 -30.67 -11.66
N LYS A 98 6.45 -31.26 -11.06
CA LYS A 98 6.48 -31.75 -9.68
C LYS A 98 7.44 -32.93 -9.52
N ARG A 99 7.54 -33.80 -10.52
CA ARG A 99 8.49 -34.93 -10.53
C ARG A 99 9.94 -34.44 -10.66
N CYS A 100 10.20 -33.46 -11.50
CA CYS A 100 11.54 -32.90 -11.69
C CYS A 100 11.97 -31.96 -10.56
N PHE A 101 11.06 -31.13 -10.05
CA PHE A 101 11.33 -30.06 -9.09
C PHE A 101 10.28 -30.00 -7.98
N PRO A 102 10.22 -31.00 -7.09
CA PRO A 102 9.16 -31.10 -6.06
C PRO A 102 9.09 -29.88 -5.13
N ASP A 103 10.24 -29.25 -4.84
CA ASP A 103 10.30 -28.11 -3.94
C ASP A 103 9.93 -26.77 -4.60
N ARG A 104 9.98 -26.70 -5.94
CA ARG A 104 9.99 -25.40 -6.67
C ARG A 104 9.06 -25.34 -7.88
N TYR A 105 8.35 -26.41 -8.22
CA TYR A 105 7.42 -26.44 -9.35
C TYR A 105 6.40 -25.29 -9.31
N GLN A 106 5.89 -24.94 -8.14
CA GLN A 106 4.95 -23.84 -7.94
C GLN A 106 5.52 -22.46 -8.30
N GLN A 107 6.82 -22.25 -8.03
CA GLN A 107 7.51 -21.01 -8.36
C GLN A 107 7.73 -20.90 -9.87
N ILE A 108 8.12 -22.02 -10.49
CA ILE A 108 8.33 -22.11 -11.94
C ILE A 108 7.01 -21.86 -12.67
N LEU A 109 5.91 -22.49 -12.24
CA LEU A 109 4.57 -22.27 -12.81
C LEU A 109 4.13 -20.82 -12.68
N SER A 110 4.31 -20.22 -11.50
CA SER A 110 3.90 -18.83 -11.27
C SER A 110 4.65 -17.86 -12.18
N VAL A 111 5.96 -18.07 -12.38
CA VAL A 111 6.76 -17.24 -13.29
C VAL A 111 6.39 -17.50 -14.75
N ALA A 112 6.11 -18.74 -15.15
CA ALA A 112 5.61 -19.05 -16.48
C ALA A 112 4.29 -18.32 -16.78
N TYR A 113 3.33 -18.36 -15.83
CA TYR A 113 2.05 -17.66 -15.97
C TYR A 113 2.24 -16.15 -16.10
N TYR A 114 3.16 -15.57 -15.33
CA TYR A 114 3.50 -14.16 -15.45
C TYR A 114 4.08 -13.81 -16.82
N LEU A 115 5.00 -14.62 -17.35
CA LEU A 115 5.60 -14.37 -18.66
C LEU A 115 4.58 -14.49 -19.80
N ILE A 116 3.61 -15.41 -19.68
CA ILE A 116 2.52 -15.55 -20.66
C ILE A 116 1.59 -14.33 -20.62
N LEU A 117 1.27 -13.83 -19.43
CA LEU A 117 0.27 -12.77 -19.25
C LEU A 117 0.85 -11.35 -19.36
N GLU A 118 2.12 -11.15 -18.98
CA GLU A 118 2.84 -9.88 -19.06
C GLU A 118 4.17 -10.04 -19.83
N ASP A 119 4.11 -10.46 -21.10
CA ASP A 119 5.27 -10.71 -21.97
C ASP A 119 6.28 -9.54 -22.08
N ARG A 120 5.79 -8.31 -22.11
CA ARG A 120 6.64 -7.10 -22.25
C ARG A 120 7.13 -6.52 -20.91
N SER A 121 6.71 -7.09 -19.78
CA SER A 121 7.06 -6.54 -18.47
C SER A 121 8.34 -7.18 -17.91
N PRO A 122 9.22 -6.40 -17.27
CA PRO A 122 10.39 -6.96 -16.59
C PRO A 122 9.99 -7.86 -15.42
N LEU A 123 10.76 -8.91 -15.15
CA LEU A 123 10.52 -9.84 -14.03
C LEU A 123 10.55 -9.19 -12.64
N SER A 124 11.12 -7.98 -12.50
CA SER A 124 11.09 -7.21 -11.27
C SER A 124 9.68 -6.87 -10.78
N ARG A 125 8.68 -6.84 -11.69
CA ARG A 125 7.28 -6.55 -11.38
C ARG A 125 6.50 -7.79 -10.91
N PHE A 126 7.05 -8.99 -11.09
CA PHE A 126 6.42 -10.24 -10.70
C PHE A 126 5.92 -10.28 -9.24
N PRO A 127 6.66 -9.83 -8.20
CA PRO A 127 6.16 -9.87 -6.82
C PRO A 127 4.85 -9.10 -6.63
N LYS A 128 4.69 -7.97 -7.33
CA LYS A 128 3.45 -7.18 -7.28
C LYS A 128 2.31 -7.88 -8.02
N TRP A 129 2.61 -8.50 -9.15
CA TRP A 129 1.64 -9.27 -9.93
C TRP A 129 1.14 -10.50 -9.16
N ALA A 130 2.05 -11.21 -8.49
CA ALA A 130 1.79 -12.43 -7.73
C ALA A 130 0.76 -12.24 -6.61
N VAL A 131 0.84 -11.11 -5.89
CA VAL A 131 -0.10 -10.75 -4.82
C VAL A 131 -1.53 -10.58 -5.35
N LEU A 132 -1.67 -10.04 -6.56
CA LEU A 132 -2.97 -9.77 -7.18
C LEU A 132 -3.61 -11.01 -7.81
N HIS A 133 -2.80 -11.98 -8.25
CA HIS A 133 -3.28 -13.16 -8.99
C HIS A 133 -3.38 -14.42 -8.11
N ASN A 134 -3.24 -14.27 -6.78
CA ASN A 134 -3.18 -15.35 -5.80
C ASN A 134 -2.27 -16.51 -6.27
N SER A 135 -1.16 -16.16 -6.93
CA SER A 135 -0.20 -17.17 -7.40
C SER A 135 0.43 -17.84 -6.19
N TYR A 136 0.84 -19.11 -6.34
CA TYR A 136 1.39 -19.93 -5.26
C TYR A 136 2.37 -19.14 -4.38
N PRO A 137 2.24 -19.21 -3.04
CA PRO A 137 3.01 -18.39 -2.14
C PRO A 137 4.51 -18.66 -2.36
N LEU A 138 5.23 -17.61 -2.75
CA LEU A 138 6.68 -17.61 -2.80
C LEU A 138 7.17 -17.69 -1.36
N LYS A 139 7.34 -18.91 -0.83
CA LYS A 139 7.90 -19.12 0.53
C LYS A 139 9.30 -18.51 0.68
N THR A 140 9.99 -18.29 -0.43
CA THR A 140 11.28 -17.63 -0.50
C THR A 140 11.19 -16.44 -1.45
N LYS A 141 11.82 -15.30 -1.10
CA LYS A 141 12.11 -14.23 -2.08
C LYS A 141 12.77 -14.90 -3.28
N ILE A 142 12.36 -14.56 -4.51
CA ILE A 142 13.04 -15.02 -5.72
C ILE A 142 14.49 -14.58 -5.60
N SER A 143 15.33 -15.49 -5.12
CA SER A 143 16.74 -15.25 -4.97
C SER A 143 17.37 -15.37 -6.35
N ASN A 144 18.48 -14.67 -6.53
CA ASN A 144 19.21 -14.46 -7.77
C ASN A 144 19.62 -15.76 -8.52
N TRP A 145 19.34 -16.95 -7.97
CA TRP A 145 19.65 -18.26 -8.54
C TRP A 145 18.73 -18.67 -9.70
N MET A 146 17.49 -18.15 -9.80
CA MET A 146 16.66 -18.37 -11.00
C MET A 146 17.30 -17.76 -12.28
N PHE A 147 18.27 -16.87 -12.10
CA PHE A 147 19.05 -16.24 -13.17
C PHE A 147 20.46 -16.84 -13.32
N ASN A 148 20.82 -17.86 -12.53
CA ASN A 148 22.15 -18.45 -12.58
C ASN A 148 22.21 -19.60 -13.60
N PHE A 149 22.79 -19.30 -14.78
CA PHE A 149 22.96 -20.20 -15.93
C PHE A 149 23.62 -21.55 -15.57
N SER A 150 24.43 -21.60 -14.51
CA SER A 150 25.09 -22.82 -14.02
C SER A 150 24.11 -23.86 -13.48
N THR A 151 23.00 -23.41 -12.89
CA THR A 151 22.00 -24.30 -12.27
C THR A 151 21.10 -24.90 -13.34
N ILE A 152 20.77 -24.14 -14.39
CA ILE A 152 19.98 -24.61 -15.55
C ILE A 152 20.72 -25.72 -16.30
N LYS A 153 22.04 -25.57 -16.53
CA LYS A 153 22.87 -26.63 -17.14
C LYS A 153 22.95 -27.91 -16.30
N LYS A 154 22.89 -27.79 -14.96
CA LYS A 154 22.96 -28.94 -14.05
C LYS A 154 21.72 -29.83 -14.11
N TYR A 155 20.54 -29.25 -14.29
CA TYR A 155 19.27 -29.98 -14.31
C TYR A 155 18.77 -30.30 -15.72
N TRP A 156 19.34 -29.70 -16.76
CA TRP A 156 18.93 -29.93 -18.14
C TRP A 156 20.12 -30.03 -19.11
N PRO A 157 20.92 -31.11 -19.04
CA PRO A 157 22.14 -31.22 -19.83
C PRO A 157 21.91 -31.39 -21.35
N ASN A 158 20.72 -31.81 -21.81
CA ASN A 158 20.54 -32.36 -23.17
C ASN A 158 19.29 -31.90 -23.98
N SER A 159 18.66 -30.73 -23.77
CA SER A 159 17.69 -30.23 -24.81
C SER A 159 18.32 -29.24 -25.79
N PRO A 160 18.38 -29.59 -27.08
CA PRO A 160 18.85 -28.69 -28.14
C PRO A 160 17.93 -27.48 -28.37
N HIS A 161 16.68 -27.54 -27.95
CA HIS A 161 15.66 -26.55 -28.28
C HIS A 161 15.69 -25.29 -27.39
N TYR A 162 16.29 -25.36 -26.20
CA TYR A 162 16.30 -24.24 -25.24
C TYR A 162 17.27 -23.11 -25.63
N CYS A 163 18.30 -23.43 -26.41
CA CYS A 163 19.31 -22.48 -26.87
C CYS A 163 18.73 -21.43 -27.84
N MET A 164 17.63 -21.74 -28.55
CA MET A 164 17.10 -20.84 -29.58
C MET A 164 16.07 -19.82 -29.09
N ILE A 165 15.32 -20.12 -28.02
CA ILE A 165 14.19 -19.27 -27.57
C ILE A 165 14.67 -18.08 -26.73
N VAL A 166 15.73 -18.24 -25.92
CA VAL A 166 16.18 -17.19 -24.98
C VAL A 166 17.43 -16.44 -25.47
N LEU A 167 18.34 -17.09 -26.22
CA LEU A 167 19.62 -16.48 -26.58
C LEU A 167 19.58 -15.63 -27.85
N LYS A 168 18.66 -15.91 -28.79
CA LYS A 168 18.56 -15.13 -30.04
C LYS A 168 18.01 -13.71 -29.83
N PRO A 169 16.99 -13.47 -28.99
CA PRO A 169 16.50 -12.10 -28.73
C PRO A 169 17.51 -11.25 -27.96
N LEU A 170 18.21 -11.83 -26.98
CA LEU A 170 19.18 -11.10 -26.14
C LEU A 170 20.46 -10.71 -26.91
N ALA A 171 20.93 -11.58 -27.82
CA ALA A 171 22.10 -11.32 -28.66
C ALA A 171 21.82 -10.31 -29.79
N LYS A 172 20.55 -10.11 -30.17
CA LYS A 172 20.14 -9.06 -31.11
C LYS A 172 20.05 -7.70 -30.41
N ALA A 173 19.36 -7.63 -29.27
CA ALA A 173 19.26 -6.40 -28.47
C ALA A 173 20.62 -5.83 -28.04
N ARG A 174 21.61 -6.69 -27.76
CA ARG A 174 22.96 -6.25 -27.40
C ARG A 174 23.75 -5.70 -28.60
N ARG A 175 23.55 -6.21 -29.81
CA ARG A 175 24.19 -5.70 -31.03
C ARG A 175 23.60 -4.35 -31.46
N ASP A 176 22.28 -4.22 -31.37
CA ASP A 176 21.58 -2.99 -31.75
C ASP A 176 21.92 -1.83 -30.79
N ALA A 177 22.14 -2.11 -29.49
CA ALA A 177 22.57 -1.10 -28.51
C ALA A 177 24.03 -0.63 -28.65
N HIS A 178 24.89 -1.39 -29.35
CA HIS A 178 26.26 -0.97 -29.67
C HIS A 178 26.34 -0.17 -30.98
N ALA A 179 25.39 -0.34 -31.89
CA ALA A 179 25.32 0.43 -33.13
C ALA A 179 24.89 1.88 -32.90
N THR A 180 23.98 2.14 -31.95
CA THR A 180 23.47 3.49 -31.67
C THR A 180 24.39 4.35 -30.79
N ARG A 181 25.64 3.94 -30.57
CA ARG A 181 26.60 4.64 -29.69
C ARG A 181 27.79 5.23 -30.44
N ASN A 182 27.86 5.02 -31.76
CA ASN A 182 28.95 5.48 -32.63
C ASN A 182 28.48 6.34 -33.82
N ASP A 183 27.25 6.85 -33.80
CA ASP A 183 26.77 7.92 -34.69
C ASP A 183 26.45 9.18 -33.87
#